data_AF-A0A2V6SMW4-F1
#
_entry.id   AF-A0A2V6SMW4-F1
#
_cell.length_a   1.000
_cell.length_b   1.000
_cell.length_c   1.000
_cell.angle_alpha   90.00
_cell.angle_beta   90.00
_cell.angle_gamma   90.00
#
_symmetry.space_group_name_H-M   'P 1'
#
loop_
_entity.id
_entity.type
_entity.pdbx_description
1 polymer ?
#
loop_
_entity_poly.entity_id
_entity_poly.type
_entity_poly.pdbx_seq_one_letter_code
_entity_poly.pdbx_strand_id
1 'polypeptide(L)'
;MNVLWAPWRMAYLRGAHATGGCILCELPELGDDAQAGILERKVSAYLVLNAFPYATGHLMAVVTRHVASLEELTEAEALDLVRVTQRGVGAVRQEYR
;
A
#
# COMPACT_ATOMS: atom_id res chain seq x y z
N MET A 1 -25.00 2.18 8.94
CA MET A 1 -23.80 2.44 8.11
C MET A 1 -22.95 3.45 8.86
N ASN A 2 -21.71 3.12 9.19
CA ASN A 2 -20.82 4.03 9.92
C ASN A 2 -20.16 5.00 8.95
N VAL A 3 -20.09 6.29 9.31
CA VAL A 3 -19.53 7.34 8.45
C VAL A 3 -18.01 7.32 8.52
N LEU A 4 -17.34 7.21 7.37
CA LEU A 4 -15.89 7.39 7.25
C LEU A 4 -15.59 8.85 6.89
N TRP A 5 -14.97 9.57 7.82
CA TRP A 5 -14.57 10.96 7.62
C TRP A 5 -13.22 11.03 6.89
N ALA A 6 -13.19 11.73 5.74
CA ALA A 6 -11.98 11.91 4.92
C ALA A 6 -11.83 13.39 4.53
N PRO A 7 -11.42 14.26 5.47
CA PRO A 7 -11.32 15.71 5.23
C PRO A 7 -10.33 16.06 4.10
N TRP A 8 -9.35 15.20 3.84
CA TRP A 8 -8.38 15.32 2.75
C TRP A 8 -8.99 15.11 1.35
N ARG A 9 -10.15 14.47 1.23
CA ARG A 9 -10.70 13.96 -0.06
C ARG A 9 -10.87 15.06 -1.11
N MET A 10 -11.42 16.20 -0.73
CA MET A 10 -11.64 17.30 -1.68
C MET A 10 -10.35 17.97 -2.15
N ALA A 11 -9.31 17.99 -1.31
CA ALA A 11 -8.00 18.49 -1.72
C ALA A 11 -7.35 17.51 -2.70
N TYR A 12 -7.40 16.20 -2.40
CA TYR A 12 -6.89 15.16 -3.29
C TYR A 12 -7.58 15.19 -4.66
N LEU A 13 -8.91 15.14 -4.73
CA LEU A 13 -9.64 15.12 -6.00
C LEU A 13 -9.35 16.34 -6.89
N ARG A 14 -9.04 17.49 -6.29
CA ARG A 14 -8.70 18.72 -7.02
C ARG A 14 -7.24 18.76 -7.49
N GLY A 15 -6.32 18.13 -6.75
CA GLY A 15 -4.89 18.10 -7.07
C GLY A 15 -4.43 16.81 -7.76
N ALA A 16 -5.31 15.81 -7.87
CA ALA A 16 -5.01 14.56 -8.54
C ALA A 16 -4.93 14.80 -10.05
N HIS A 17 -3.70 14.87 -10.55
CA HIS A 17 -3.41 14.80 -11.97
C HIS A 17 -3.05 13.36 -12.33
N ALA A 18 -3.42 12.93 -13.54
CA ALA A 18 -2.95 11.65 -14.05
C ALA A 18 -1.42 11.71 -14.15
N THR A 19 -0.74 10.95 -13.30
CA THR A 19 0.68 10.63 -13.49
C THR A 19 0.79 9.74 -14.72
N GLY A 20 1.82 9.92 -15.55
CA GLY A 20 2.01 9.12 -16.75
C GLY A 20 2.29 7.64 -16.46
N GLY A 21 2.63 7.31 -15.21
CA GLY A 21 2.95 5.96 -14.74
C GLY A 21 2.12 5.51 -13.52
N CYS A 22 2.39 4.27 -13.10
CA CYS A 22 1.77 3.67 -11.93
C CYS A 22 2.53 4.08 -10.67
N ILE A 23 1.88 4.84 -9.78
CA ILE A 23 2.47 5.29 -8.53
C ILE A 23 3.04 4.15 -7.68
N LEU A 24 2.42 2.97 -7.71
CA LEU A 24 2.89 1.79 -6.98
C LEU A 24 4.17 1.17 -7.56
N CYS A 25 4.46 1.43 -8.84
CA CYS A 25 5.74 1.05 -9.45
C CYS A 25 6.82 2.08 -9.15
N GLU A 26 6.46 3.36 -9.12
CA GLU A 26 7.40 4.48 -8.89
C GLU A 26 7.85 4.59 -7.43
N LEU A 27 6.96 4.32 -6.45
CA LEU A 27 7.26 4.43 -5.02
C LEU A 27 8.54 3.66 -4.61
N PRO A 28 8.72 2.37 -4.99
CA PRO A 28 9.95 1.64 -4.74
C PRO A 28 11.23 2.28 -5.29
N GLU A 29 11.14 3.04 -6.39
CA GLU A 29 12.27 3.61 -7.13
C GLU A 29 12.79 4.92 -6.50
N LEU A 30 12.01 5.54 -5.60
CA LEU A 30 12.42 6.76 -4.89
C LEU A 30 13.67 6.57 -4.03
N GLY A 31 14.00 5.33 -3.63
CA GLY A 31 15.18 5.01 -2.83
C GLY A 31 15.11 5.47 -1.36
N ASP A 32 14.02 6.12 -0.96
CA ASP A 32 13.72 6.55 0.41
C ASP A 32 12.39 5.95 0.87
N ASP A 33 12.47 4.81 1.57
CA ASP A 33 11.31 4.07 2.05
C ASP A 33 10.47 4.88 3.05
N ALA A 34 11.13 5.72 3.87
CA ALA A 34 10.43 6.54 4.86
C ALA A 34 9.59 7.61 4.16
N GLN A 35 10.14 8.27 3.15
CA GLN A 35 9.41 9.24 2.35
C GLN A 35 8.31 8.57 1.51
N ALA A 36 8.57 7.39 0.95
CA ALA A 36 7.61 6.62 0.18
C ALA A 36 6.50 5.97 1.05
N GLY A 37 6.65 5.99 2.37
CA GLY A 37 5.74 5.31 3.30
C GLY A 37 5.82 3.79 3.24
N ILE A 38 6.90 3.23 2.69
CA ILE A 38 7.16 1.79 2.62
C ILE A 38 7.69 1.32 3.98
N LEU A 39 7.00 0.33 4.56
CA LEU A 39 7.29 -0.18 5.90
C LEU A 39 8.12 -1.47 5.88
N GLU A 40 7.91 -2.30 4.85
CA GLU A 40 8.61 -3.58 4.71
C GLU A 40 8.69 -3.97 3.24
N ARG A 41 9.85 -4.53 2.83
CA ARG A 41 10.06 -5.11 1.50
C ARG A 41 10.33 -6.60 1.58
N LYS A 42 9.74 -7.36 0.67
CA LYS A 42 10.11 -8.74 0.31
C LYS A 42 10.70 -8.74 -1.09
N VAL A 43 11.02 -9.93 -1.59
CA VAL A 43 11.56 -10.12 -2.94
C VAL A 43 10.54 -9.64 -3.99
N SER A 44 9.27 -9.99 -3.80
CA SER A 44 8.24 -9.78 -4.83
C SER A 44 7.02 -8.98 -4.35
N ALA A 45 7.00 -8.54 -3.09
CA ALA A 45 5.95 -7.67 -2.56
C ALA A 45 6.50 -6.70 -1.51
N TYR A 46 5.74 -5.64 -1.21
CA TYR A 46 6.06 -4.69 -0.15
C TYR A 46 4.79 -4.24 0.58
N LEU A 47 4.98 -3.72 1.79
CA LEU A 47 3.93 -3.14 2.63
C LEU A 47 4.12 -1.62 2.67
N VAL A 48 3.06 -0.88 2.39
CA VAL A 48 3.10 0.59 2.31
C VAL A 48 1.91 1.22 3.02
N LEU A 49 2.10 2.40 3.60
CA LEU A 49 1.03 3.23 4.12
C LEU A 49 0.18 3.78 2.98
N ASN A 50 -1.14 3.80 3.17
CA ASN A 50 -2.00 4.54 2.27
C ASN A 50 -1.88 6.05 2.59
N ALA A 51 -1.41 6.85 1.63
CA ALA A 51 -1.33 8.31 1.76
C ALA A 51 -2.71 8.97 2.02
N PHE A 52 -3.79 8.27 1.66
CA PHE A 52 -5.18 8.69 1.82
C PHE A 52 -5.96 7.67 2.65
N PRO A 53 -5.66 7.56 3.97
CA PRO A 53 -6.16 6.49 4.81
C PRO A 53 -7.63 6.67 5.19
N TYR A 54 -8.37 5.55 5.33
CA TYR A 54 -9.74 5.57 5.89
C TYR A 54 -9.74 5.60 7.42
N ALA A 55 -8.71 5.04 8.03
CA ALA A 55 -8.46 5.00 9.47
C ALA A 55 -6.95 5.01 9.69
N THR A 56 -6.51 5.37 10.90
CA THR A 56 -5.10 5.31 11.28
C THR A 56 -4.57 3.89 11.11
N GLY A 57 -3.39 3.75 10.51
CA GLY A 57 -2.81 2.44 10.21
C GLY A 57 -3.40 1.75 8.97
N HIS A 58 -4.01 2.48 8.03
CA HIS A 58 -4.42 1.91 6.74
C HIS A 58 -3.18 1.57 5.90
N LEU A 59 -2.98 0.27 5.67
CA LEU A 59 -1.86 -0.30 4.93
C LEU A 59 -2.33 -0.91 3.62
N MET A 60 -1.43 -1.02 2.66
CA MET A 60 -1.59 -1.77 1.42
C MET A 60 -0.42 -2.74 1.26
N ALA A 61 -0.74 -3.98 0.88
CA ALA A 61 0.24 -4.96 0.43
C ALA A 61 0.25 -4.95 -1.09
N VAL A 62 1.43 -4.82 -1.70
CA VAL A 62 1.58 -4.56 -3.13
C VAL A 62 2.63 -5.47 -3.72
N VAL A 63 2.32 -6.12 -4.84
CA VAL A 63 3.30 -6.90 -5.62
C VAL A 63 4.17 -5.94 -6.42
N THR A 64 5.49 -6.17 -6.43
CA THR A 64 6.45 -5.29 -7.11
C THR A 64 6.23 -5.28 -8.63
N ARG A 65 5.90 -6.44 -9.22
CA ARG A 65 5.52 -6.54 -10.64
C ARG A 65 4.15 -5.93 -10.87
N HIS A 66 4.03 -5.12 -11.92
CA HIS A 66 2.77 -4.52 -12.32
C HIS A 66 1.82 -5.58 -12.89
N VAL A 67 0.80 -5.94 -12.10
CA VAL A 67 -0.26 -6.88 -12.46
C VAL A 67 -1.60 -6.33 -12.01
N ALA A 68 -2.63 -6.57 -12.81
CA ALA A 68 -3.96 -6.02 -12.55
C ALA A 68 -4.84 -6.95 -11.71
N SER A 69 -4.49 -8.25 -11.67
CA SER A 69 -5.35 -9.28 -11.09
C SER A 69 -4.58 -10.30 -10.25
N LEU A 70 -5.28 -11.00 -9.37
CA LEU A 70 -4.68 -11.99 -8.46
C LEU A 70 -4.34 -13.29 -9.19
N GLU A 71 -5.07 -13.63 -10.25
CA GLU A 71 -4.84 -14.82 -11.09
C GLU A 71 -3.54 -14.74 -11.90
N GLU A 72 -2.99 -13.54 -12.09
CA GLU A 72 -1.71 -13.32 -12.78
C GLU A 72 -0.49 -13.50 -11.86
N LEU A 73 -0.70 -13.73 -10.56
CA LEU A 73 0.39 -13.88 -9.60
C LEU A 73 1.10 -15.23 -9.77
N THR A 74 2.42 -15.19 -9.72
CA THR A 74 3.22 -16.39 -9.49
C THR A 74 3.02 -16.85 -8.04
N GLU A 75 3.31 -18.13 -7.76
CA GLU A 75 3.23 -18.67 -6.40
C GLU A 75 4.12 -17.89 -5.40
N ALA A 76 5.30 -17.45 -5.86
CA ALA A 76 6.23 -16.66 -5.06
C ALA A 76 5.64 -15.28 -4.70
N GLU A 77 5.04 -14.59 -5.67
CA GLU A 77 4.38 -13.29 -5.47
C GLU A 77 3.18 -13.41 -4.53
N ALA A 78 2.33 -14.42 -4.73
CA ALA A 78 1.18 -14.67 -3.87
C ALA A 78 1.62 -14.95 -2.41
N LEU A 79 2.69 -15.73 -2.22
CA LEU A 79 3.23 -16.03 -0.91
C LEU A 79 3.79 -14.78 -0.22
N ASP A 80 4.61 -13.98 -0.92
CA ASP A 80 5.16 -12.75 -0.36
C ASP A 80 4.05 -11.73 -0.06
N LEU A 81 3.04 -11.59 -0.93
CA LEU A 81 1.89 -10.73 -0.72
C LEU A 81 1.12 -11.10 0.56
N VAL A 82 0.87 -12.40 0.79
CA VAL A 82 0.23 -12.89 2.01
C VAL A 82 1.12 -12.65 3.23
N ARG A 83 2.44 -12.90 3.12
CA ARG A 83 3.38 -12.70 4.24
C ARG A 83 3.43 -11.24 4.69
N VAL A 84 3.54 -10.29 3.78
CA VAL A 84 3.53 -8.86 4.15
C VAL A 84 2.18 -8.43 4.71
N THR A 85 1.08 -8.99 4.21
CA THR A 85 -0.26 -8.75 4.76
C THR A 85 -0.36 -9.23 6.21
N GLN A 86 0.10 -10.46 6.50
CA GLN A 86 0.12 -11.00 7.87
C GLN A 86 0.94 -10.14 8.82
N ARG A 87 2.09 -9.64 8.36
CA ARG A 87 2.96 -8.71 9.10
C ARG A 87 2.24 -7.40 9.42
N GLY A 88 1.58 -6.79 8.43
CA GLY A 88 0.81 -5.57 8.61
C GLY A 88 -0.35 -5.72 9.59
N VAL A 89 -1.13 -6.81 9.46
CA VAL A 89 -2.22 -7.12 10.40
C VAL A 89 -1.69 -7.33 11.83
N GLY A 90 -0.57 -8.04 11.98
CA GLY A 90 0.08 -8.23 13.27
C GLY A 90 0.50 -6.90 13.93
N ALA A 91 1.15 -6.03 13.17
CA ALA A 91 1.59 -4.72 13.65
C ALA A 91 0.40 -3.84 14.08
N VAL A 92 -0.64 -3.73 13.24
CA VAL A 92 -1.84 -2.94 13.58
C VAL A 92 -2.53 -3.47 14.84
N ARG A 93 -2.66 -4.80 15.00
CA ARG A 93 -3.24 -5.40 16.21
C ARG A 93 -2.42 -5.16 17.47
N GLN A 94 -1.11 -5.05 17.34
CA GLN A 94 -0.24 -4.79 18.47
C GLN A 94 -0.40 -3.34 18.98
N GLU A 95 -0.47 -2.38 18.06
CA GLU A 95 -0.47 -0.95 18.39
C GLU A 95 -1.88 -0.40 18.73
N TYR A 96 -2.92 -0.85 18.04
CA TYR A 96 -4.28 -0.27 18.14
C TYR A 96 -5.25 -1.15 18.94
N ARG A 97 -4.81 -1.67 20.09
CA ARG A 97 -5.66 -2.48 20.99
C ARG A 97 -6.83 -1.70 21.58
#